data_AF-Q9U1N1-F1
#
_entry.id   AF-Q9U1N1-F1
#
_cell.length_a   1.000
_cell.length_b   1.000
_cell.length_c   1.000
_cell.angle_alpha   90.00
_cell.angle_beta   90.00
_cell.angle_gamma   90.00
#
_symmetry.space_group_name_H-M   'P 1'
#
loop_
_entity.id
_entity.type
_entity.pdbx_description
1 polymer ?
#
loop_
_entity_poly.entity_id
_entity_poly.type
_entity_poly.pdbx_seq_one_letter_code
_entity_poly.pdbx_strand_id
1 'polypeptide(L)'
;FPFNEELQKKEEGLRFPDEEVVAKYEVCVFTKWGVFDEKEGFSHDRLVSQFEPVLKREEIECIISPCVDKNEQGSLVDEWVYRFQQCVSKIDIAPNFLKFIGKI
;
A
#
# COMPACT_ATOMS: atom_id res chain seq x y z
N PHE A 1 -8.42 -19.29 -5.27
CA PHE A 1 -8.17 -18.58 -6.53
C PHE A 1 -6.91 -17.74 -6.34
N PRO A 2 -5.76 -18.13 -6.91
CA PRO A 2 -4.52 -17.44 -6.60
C PRO A 2 -4.40 -16.13 -7.39
N PHE A 3 -3.71 -15.17 -6.77
CA PHE A 3 -3.15 -14.01 -7.45
C PHE A 3 -2.40 -14.48 -8.71
N ASN A 4 -2.70 -13.89 -9.87
CA ASN A 4 -2.28 -14.40 -11.19
C ASN A 4 -1.44 -13.36 -11.97
N GLU A 5 -0.90 -13.78 -13.12
CA GLU A 5 -0.03 -12.93 -13.95
C GLU A 5 -0.70 -11.64 -14.45
N GLU A 6 -2.02 -11.64 -14.66
CA GLU A 6 -2.75 -10.44 -15.09
C GLU A 6 -2.81 -9.41 -13.96
N LEU A 7 -3.13 -9.85 -12.74
CA LEU A 7 -3.14 -9.01 -11.54
C LEU A 7 -1.73 -8.49 -11.23
N GLN A 8 -0.72 -9.34 -11.38
CA GLN A 8 0.68 -8.91 -11.25
C GLN A 8 1.00 -7.77 -12.23
N LYS A 9 0.66 -7.90 -13.51
CA LYS A 9 0.90 -6.83 -14.50
C LYS A 9 0.16 -5.53 -14.16
N LYS A 10 -1.04 -5.61 -13.57
CA LYS A 10 -1.78 -4.43 -13.10
C LYS A 10 -1.04 -3.76 -11.95
N GLU A 11 -0.63 -4.49 -10.92
CA GLU A 11 0.13 -3.96 -9.79
C GLU A 11 1.49 -3.40 -10.18
N GLU A 12 2.14 -4.02 -11.16
CA GLU A 12 3.40 -3.54 -11.71
C GLU A 12 3.27 -2.17 -12.37
N GLY A 13 2.06 -1.83 -12.86
CA GLY A 13 1.67 -0.50 -13.30
C GLY A 13 0.98 0.34 -12.21
N LEU A 14 1.08 -0.10 -10.94
CA LEU A 14 0.44 0.48 -9.76
C LEU A 14 -1.07 0.62 -9.87
N ARG A 15 -1.72 -0.37 -10.49
CA ARG A 15 -3.17 -0.49 -10.55
C ARG A 15 -3.60 -1.64 -9.65
N PHE A 16 -4.36 -1.31 -8.62
CA PHE A 16 -4.85 -2.23 -7.61
C PHE A 16 -6.37 -2.33 -7.77
N PRO A 17 -6.89 -3.32 -8.55
CA PRO A 17 -8.32 -3.43 -8.78
C PRO A 17 -9.05 -3.88 -7.51
N ASP A 18 -10.33 -3.51 -7.42
CA ASP A 18 -11.22 -3.86 -6.30
C ASP A 18 -11.64 -5.32 -6.38
N GLU A 19 -10.68 -6.19 -6.08
CA GLU A 19 -10.83 -7.64 -6.11
C GLU A 19 -10.32 -8.24 -4.79
N GLU A 20 -11.12 -9.12 -4.19
CA GLU A 20 -10.80 -9.79 -2.90
C GLU A 20 -9.40 -10.44 -2.90
N VAL A 21 -9.00 -11.01 -4.03
CA VAL A 21 -7.69 -11.64 -4.18
C VAL A 21 -6.54 -10.64 -4.12
N VAL A 22 -6.75 -9.39 -4.57
CA VAL A 22 -5.76 -8.31 -4.50
C VAL A 22 -5.67 -7.79 -3.07
N ALA A 23 -6.79 -7.52 -2.42
CA ALA A 23 -6.82 -7.09 -1.02
C ALA A 23 -6.09 -8.09 -0.10
N LYS A 24 -6.32 -9.39 -0.28
CA LYS A 24 -5.63 -10.46 0.46
C LYS A 24 -4.14 -10.55 0.14
N TYR A 25 -3.76 -10.30 -1.12
CA TYR A 25 -2.37 -10.24 -1.52
C TYR A 25 -1.65 -9.05 -0.88
N GLU A 26 -2.27 -7.87 -0.85
CA GLU A 26 -1.72 -6.66 -0.22
C GLU A 26 -1.49 -6.86 1.28
N VAL A 27 -2.41 -7.52 1.99
CA VAL A 27 -2.21 -7.89 3.41
C VAL A 27 -0.91 -8.69 3.56
N CYS A 28 -0.71 -9.69 2.70
CA CYS A 28 0.52 -10.50 2.72
C CYS A 28 1.77 -9.66 2.44
N VAL A 29 1.73 -8.75 1.45
CA VAL A 29 2.85 -7.87 1.11
C VAL A 29 3.21 -6.96 2.27
N PHE A 30 2.25 -6.21 2.80
CA PHE A 30 2.51 -5.24 3.88
C PHE A 30 2.91 -5.90 5.19
N THR A 31 2.35 -7.08 5.49
CA THR A 31 2.79 -7.90 6.63
C THR A 31 4.23 -8.37 6.44
N LYS A 32 4.61 -8.86 5.26
CA LYS A 32 5.99 -9.28 4.97
C LYS A 32 6.99 -8.14 4.99
N TRP A 33 6.58 -6.94 4.60
CA TRP A 33 7.41 -5.74 4.74
C TRP A 33 7.53 -5.27 6.20
N GLY A 34 6.74 -5.87 7.11
CA GLY A 34 6.75 -5.52 8.53
C GLY A 34 6.14 -4.16 8.82
N VAL A 35 5.37 -3.60 7.88
CA VAL A 35 4.73 -2.28 8.00
C VAL A 35 3.27 -2.37 8.45
N PHE A 36 2.68 -3.57 8.44
CA PHE A 36 1.32 -3.83 8.88
C PHE A 36 1.26 -5.01 9.85
N ASP A 37 0.41 -4.89 10.86
CA ASP A 37 0.00 -5.95 11.78
C ASP A 37 -1.52 -5.91 11.95
N GLU A 38 -2.20 -7.06 12.02
CA GLU A 38 -3.66 -7.09 12.06
C GLU A 38 -4.26 -6.49 13.35
N LYS A 39 -3.48 -6.42 14.43
CA LYS A 39 -3.93 -5.88 15.72
C LYS A 39 -3.61 -4.40 15.84
N GLU A 40 -2.41 -4.00 15.44
CA GLU A 40 -1.90 -2.64 15.61
C GLU A 40 -2.10 -1.76 14.37
N GLY A 41 -2.35 -2.37 13.21
CA GLY A 41 -2.49 -1.70 11.92
C GLY A 41 -1.17 -1.33 11.26
N PHE A 42 -1.23 -0.27 10.45
CA PHE A 42 -0.05 0.24 9.77
C PHE A 42 0.87 1.00 10.74
N SER A 43 2.13 0.59 10.78
CA SER A 43 3.19 1.34 11.45
C SER A 43 3.63 2.50 10.57
N HIS A 44 3.18 3.71 10.94
CA HIS A 44 3.51 4.94 10.21
C HIS A 44 5.02 5.13 10.01
N ASP A 45 5.82 4.99 11.07
CA ASP A 45 7.28 5.15 10.99
C ASP A 45 7.94 4.15 10.03
N ARG A 46 7.53 2.88 10.09
CA ARG A 46 8.06 1.84 9.19
C ARG A 46 7.63 2.03 7.74
N LEU A 47 6.39 2.48 7.52
CA LEU A 47 5.92 2.87 6.20
C LEU A 47 6.79 4.00 5.64
N VAL A 48 7.00 5.06 6.42
CA VAL A 48 7.83 6.20 6.00
C VAL A 48 9.23 5.73 5.64
N SER A 49 9.89 4.98 6.52
CA SER A 49 11.25 4.46 6.27
C SER A 49 11.35 3.57 5.02
N GLN A 50 10.30 2.86 4.63
CA GLN A 50 10.33 2.05 3.40
C GLN A 50 10.42 2.88 2.12
N PHE A 51 9.95 4.12 2.14
CA PHE A 51 9.95 4.99 0.97
C PHE A 51 11.02 6.10 1.02
N GLU A 52 11.76 6.24 2.12
CA GLU A 52 12.88 7.20 2.26
C GLU A 52 13.98 7.05 1.18
N PRO A 53 14.24 5.86 0.60
CA PRO A 53 15.14 5.76 -0.56
C PRO A 53 14.63 6.46 -1.83
N VAL A 54 13.34 6.78 -1.89
CA VAL A 54 12.63 7.27 -3.09
C VAL A 54 12.21 8.73 -2.96
N LEU A 55 11.73 9.13 -1.78
CA LEU A 55 11.17 10.44 -1.49
C LEU A 55 11.71 10.98 -0.18
N LYS A 56 11.60 12.29 0.03
CA LYS A 56 11.94 12.86 1.34
C LYS A 56 10.89 12.46 2.37
N ARG A 57 11.33 12.34 3.63
CA ARG A 57 10.46 11.96 4.74
C ARG A 57 9.18 12.81 4.79
N GLU A 58 9.30 14.12 4.63
CA GLU A 58 8.18 15.06 4.70
C GLU A 58 7.17 14.85 3.55
N GLU A 59 7.67 14.49 2.36
CA GLU A 59 6.83 14.18 1.21
C GLU A 59 6.06 12.87 1.47
N ILE A 60 6.74 11.85 1.99
CA ILE A 60 6.12 10.56 2.33
C ILE A 60 5.08 10.74 3.44
N GLU A 61 5.41 11.49 4.49
CA GLU A 61 4.51 11.77 5.59
C GLU A 61 3.25 12.51 5.12
N CYS A 62 3.39 13.49 4.23
CA CYS A 62 2.26 14.20 3.63
C CYS A 62 1.29 13.24 2.91
N ILE A 63 1.82 12.18 2.30
CA ILE A 63 1.04 11.22 1.53
C ILE A 63 0.43 10.12 2.42
N ILE A 64 1.23 9.56 3.33
CA ILE A 64 0.84 8.38 4.10
C ILE A 64 -0.02 8.75 5.31
N SER A 65 0.28 9.85 6.00
CA SER A 65 -0.40 10.21 7.24
C SER A 65 -1.93 10.35 7.11
N PRO A 66 -2.48 10.92 6.02
CA PRO A 66 -3.93 10.98 5.82
C PRO A 66 -4.59 9.61 5.56
N CYS A 67 -3.81 8.60 5.19
CA CYS A 67 -4.31 7.28 4.77
C CYS A 67 -4.20 6.21 5.87
N VAL A 68 -3.39 6.44 6.91
CA VAL A 68 -3.22 5.49 8.01
C VAL A 68 -4.34 5.68 9.04
N ASP A 69 -5.34 4.82 8.98
CA ASP A 69 -6.42 4.73 9.97
C ASP A 69 -6.25 3.53 10.92
N LYS A 70 -6.94 3.53 12.07
CA LYS A 70 -6.90 2.48 13.11
C LYS A 70 -8.04 1.45 13.00
N ASN A 71 -8.72 1.38 11.87
CA ASN A 71 -9.87 0.52 11.60
C ASN A 71 -11.02 0.64 12.61
N GLU A 72 -11.33 1.86 13.04
CA GLU A 72 -12.44 2.12 13.98
C GLU A 72 -13.81 1.67 13.43
N GLN A 73 -13.91 1.45 12.12
CA GLN A 73 -15.10 0.93 11.44
C GLN A 73 -15.31 -0.59 11.67
N GLY A 74 -14.29 -1.31 12.16
CA GLY A 74 -14.34 -2.76 12.35
C GLY A 74 -14.40 -3.54 11.03
N SER A 75 -13.81 -3.02 9.96
CA SER A 75 -13.71 -3.72 8.67
C SER A 75 -12.89 -4.99 8.79
N LEU A 76 -13.06 -5.91 7.84
CA LEU A 76 -12.16 -7.05 7.70
C LEU A 76 -10.73 -6.56 7.39
N VAL A 77 -9.73 -7.37 7.72
CA VAL A 77 -8.31 -7.00 7.59
C VAL A 77 -7.93 -6.66 6.15
N ASP A 78 -8.43 -7.43 5.19
CA ASP A 78 -8.21 -7.20 3.76
C ASP A 78 -8.88 -5.91 3.28
N GLU A 79 -10.10 -5.60 3.74
CA GLU A 79 -10.76 -4.32 3.47
C GLU A 79 -10.01 -3.12 4.07
N TRP A 80 -9.44 -3.28 5.28
CA TRP A 80 -8.65 -2.22 5.93
C TRP A 80 -7.38 -1.91 5.15
N VAL A 81 -6.63 -2.95 4.78
CA VAL A 81 -5.42 -2.80 3.97
C VAL A 81 -5.73 -2.22 2.59
N TYR A 82 -6.78 -2.71 1.94
CA TYR A 82 -7.19 -2.20 0.63
C TYR A 82 -7.61 -0.73 0.68
N ARG A 83 -8.29 -0.29 1.76
CA ARG A 83 -8.63 1.13 1.97
C ARG A 83 -7.38 2.01 2.05
N PHE A 84 -6.35 1.57 2.77
CA PHE A 84 -5.06 2.26 2.79
C PHE A 84 -4.47 2.35 1.37
N GLN A 85 -4.41 1.23 0.64
CA GLN A 85 -3.83 1.20 -0.69
C GLN A 85 -4.58 2.11 -1.68
N GLN A 86 -5.91 2.11 -1.64
CA GLN A 86 -6.74 2.99 -2.45
C GLN A 86 -6.55 4.46 -2.09
N CYS A 87 -6.35 4.79 -0.81
CA CYS A 87 -6.06 6.15 -0.38
C CYS A 87 -4.71 6.63 -0.92
N VAL A 88 -3.67 5.82 -0.76
CA VAL A 88 -2.31 6.11 -1.24
C VAL A 88 -2.28 6.22 -2.77
N SER A 89 -2.98 5.34 -3.49
CA SER A 89 -3.02 5.34 -4.96
C SER A 89 -3.69 6.57 -5.58
N LYS A 90 -4.51 7.30 -4.81
CA LYS A 90 -5.12 8.57 -5.23
C LYS A 90 -4.17 9.75 -5.11
N ILE A 91 -3.07 9.58 -4.38
CA ILE A 91 -2.04 10.58 -4.18
C ILE A 91 -0.93 10.22 -5.19
N ASP A 92 -0.42 11.19 -5.95
CA ASP A 92 0.47 11.02 -7.12
C ASP A 92 1.87 10.40 -6.81
N ILE A 93 1.95 9.34 -6.00
CA ILE A 93 3.15 8.53 -5.79
C ILE A 93 3.48 7.72 -7.04
N ALA A 94 2.46 7.27 -7.76
CA ALA A 94 2.65 6.25 -8.78
C ALA A 94 3.69 6.62 -9.85
N PRO A 95 3.71 7.83 -10.43
CA PRO A 95 4.75 8.22 -11.38
C PRO A 95 6.16 8.26 -10.77
N ASN A 96 6.29 8.75 -9.53
CA ASN A 96 7.58 8.86 -8.83
C ASN A 96 8.14 7.50 -8.44
N PHE A 97 7.29 6.60 -7.95
CA PHE A 97 7.67 5.23 -7.60
C PHE A 97 8.03 4.41 -8.84
N LEU A 98 7.23 4.49 -9.91
CA LEU A 98 7.50 3.76 -11.15
C LEU A 98 8.81 4.19 -11.82
N LYS A 99 9.12 5.50 -11.82
CA LYS A 99 10.40 6.04 -12.28
C LYS A 99 11.59 5.48 -11.48
N PHE A 100 11.42 5.31 -10.17
CA PHE A 100 12.46 4.78 -9.28
C PHE A 100 12.74 3.29 -9.53
N ILE A 101 11.71 2.46 -9.65
CA ILE A 101 11.88 1.02 -9.93
C ILE A 101 12.22 0.73 -11.41
N GLY A 102 12.54 1.75 -12.20
CA GLY A 102 12.96 1.63 -13.60
C GLY A 102 11.86 1.17 -14.56
N LYS A 103 10.59 1.43 -14.22
CA LYS A 103 9.43 1.04 -15.04
C LYS A 103 8.86 2.17 -15.90
N ILE A 104 9.33 3.41 -15.73
CA ILE A 104 9.07 4.57 -16.60
C ILE A 104 10.37 5.34 -16.78
#